data_AF-A0AAV5CCB9-F1
#
_entry.id   AF-A0AAV5CCB9-F1
#
_cell.length_a   1.000
_cell.length_b   1.000
_cell.length_c   1.000
_cell.angle_alpha   90.00
_cell.angle_beta   90.00
_cell.angle_gamma   90.00
#
_symmetry.space_group_name_H-M   'P 1'
#
loop_
_entity.id
_entity.type
_entity.pdbx_description
1 polymer ?
#
loop_
_entity_poly.entity_id
_entity_poly.type
_entity_poly.pdbx_seq_one_letter_code
_entity_poly.pdbx_strand_id
1 'polypeptide(L)'
;MGCSIADLAPMVVASVPPNIIKQRTVAEALMDHSWLRDIQGGLGLIGLFKYFQLWDAVHEMVLSQEPDHHFWNLDASGIYSSKSAYKAFHNRAIMFEPWRRVWKSWAPPKCKMFLWLAIRNRCWTADRLARWSLPHLAQCPLCNQEDEMVQHLLTSCVFARQFWFKLLEPLGQQDRIPSTNTGSFADCWQKTIKKVPKDKRKGANTLIILAAWCLWKHRNACVFEGARPNINGLLREFNDEHHLWCLAEARGLRTLMIGHEVGLG
;
A
#
# COMPACT_ATOMS: atom_id res chain seq x y z
N MET A 1 -19.28 18.38 -18.57
CA MET A 1 -19.43 17.85 -17.20
C MET A 1 -20.90 17.56 -17.00
N GLY A 2 -21.28 16.32 -16.70
CA GLY A 2 -22.65 16.03 -16.28
C GLY A 2 -22.82 16.49 -14.84
N CYS A 3 -23.78 17.38 -14.58
CA CYS A 3 -24.16 17.81 -13.24
C CYS A 3 -25.61 17.39 -13.01
N SER A 4 -25.95 16.96 -11.80
CA SER A 4 -27.35 16.67 -11.49
C SER A 4 -28.15 17.98 -11.41
N ILE A 5 -29.47 17.92 -11.63
CA ILE A 5 -30.35 19.10 -11.47
C ILE A 5 -30.28 19.60 -10.02
N ALA A 6 -30.10 18.70 -9.05
CA ALA A 6 -29.91 19.06 -7.64
C ALA A 6 -28.62 19.85 -7.39
N ASP A 7 -27.55 19.59 -8.14
CA ASP A 7 -26.30 20.36 -8.06
C ASP A 7 -26.41 21.70 -8.80
N LEU A 8 -27.09 21.70 -9.96
CA LEU A 8 -27.23 22.89 -10.81
C LEU A 8 -28.16 23.93 -10.18
N ALA A 9 -29.32 23.48 -9.70
CA ALA A 9 -30.43 24.31 -9.22
C ALA A 9 -31.07 23.73 -7.92
N PRO A 10 -30.32 23.67 -6.81
CA PRO A 10 -30.79 23.05 -5.56
C PRO A 10 -32.05 23.70 -4.99
N MET A 11 -32.20 25.02 -5.15
CA MET A 11 -33.35 25.77 -4.65
C MET A 11 -34.63 25.50 -5.45
N VAL A 12 -34.49 25.20 -6.74
CA VAL A 12 -35.61 24.81 -7.60
C VAL A 12 -36.07 23.40 -7.20
N VAL A 13 -35.13 22.47 -7.03
CA VAL A 13 -35.43 21.10 -6.56
C VAL A 13 -36.07 21.10 -5.18
N ALA A 14 -35.59 21.92 -4.25
CA ALA A 14 -36.17 22.03 -2.91
C ALA A 14 -37.62 22.54 -2.91
N SER A 15 -38.03 23.24 -3.97
CA SER A 15 -39.39 23.76 -4.14
C SER A 15 -40.33 22.75 -4.81
N VAL A 16 -39.84 21.56 -5.18
CA VAL A 16 -40.64 20.48 -5.78
C VAL A 16 -40.95 19.41 -4.73
N PRO A 17 -42.20 18.90 -4.65
CA PRO A 17 -42.55 17.81 -3.74
C PRO A 17 -41.66 16.57 -3.91
N PRO A 18 -41.19 15.94 -2.81
CA PRO A 18 -40.26 14.81 -2.87
C PRO A 18 -40.84 13.56 -3.55
N ASN A 19 -42.17 13.41 -3.54
CA ASN A 19 -42.84 12.32 -4.25
C ASN A 19 -42.72 12.47 -5.78
N ILE A 20 -42.79 13.70 -6.29
CA ILE A 20 -42.65 13.99 -7.72
C ILE A 20 -41.20 13.72 -8.15
N ILE A 21 -40.21 14.20 -7.38
CA ILE A 21 -38.78 13.98 -7.66
C ILE A 21 -38.42 12.49 -7.76
N LYS A 22 -39.06 11.64 -6.94
CA LYS A 22 -38.75 10.19 -6.90
C LYS A 22 -39.41 9.38 -8.02
N GLN A 23 -40.53 9.85 -8.55
CA GLN A 23 -41.37 9.05 -9.46
C GLN A 23 -41.30 9.55 -10.90
N ARG A 24 -41.11 10.85 -11.11
CA ARG A 24 -41.16 11.45 -12.44
C ARG A 24 -39.83 11.24 -13.18
N THR A 25 -39.91 10.81 -14.42
CA THR A 25 -38.74 10.70 -15.30
C THR A 25 -38.39 12.07 -15.92
N VAL A 26 -37.16 12.23 -16.39
CA VAL A 26 -36.75 13.46 -17.11
C VAL A 26 -37.60 13.67 -18.37
N ALA A 27 -37.98 12.59 -19.06
CA ALA A 27 -38.83 12.66 -20.24
C ALA A 27 -40.23 13.22 -19.94
N GLU A 28 -40.88 12.72 -18.88
CA GLU A 28 -42.17 13.23 -18.43
C GLU A 28 -42.09 14.69 -17.97
N ALA A 29 -41.00 15.05 -17.29
CA ALA A 29 -40.75 16.40 -16.79
C ALA A 29 -40.59 17.42 -17.94
N LEU A 30 -39.91 17.05 -19.03
CA LEU A 30 -39.68 17.93 -20.18
C LEU A 30 -40.89 18.03 -21.12
N MET A 31 -41.79 17.02 -21.13
CA MET A 31 -43.02 17.07 -21.92
C MET A 31 -43.89 18.25 -21.49
N ASP A 32 -44.25 19.11 -22.45
CA ASP A 32 -45.04 20.34 -22.25
C ASP A 32 -44.53 21.26 -21.12
N HIS A 33 -43.23 21.22 -20.83
CA HIS A 33 -42.62 21.90 -19.69
C HIS A 33 -43.33 21.62 -18.36
N SER A 34 -43.79 20.37 -18.15
CA SER A 34 -44.59 19.97 -16.98
C SER A 34 -43.86 20.23 -15.66
N TRP A 35 -42.52 20.15 -15.65
CA TRP A 35 -41.68 20.44 -14.50
C TRP A 35 -41.87 21.85 -13.90
N LEU A 36 -42.27 22.83 -14.72
CA LEU A 36 -42.58 24.19 -14.24
C LEU A 36 -43.75 24.21 -13.27
N ARG A 37 -44.72 23.32 -13.49
CA ARG A 37 -45.95 23.23 -12.68
C ARG A 37 -45.71 22.54 -11.34
N ASP A 38 -44.60 21.82 -11.22
CA ASP A 38 -44.23 21.10 -10.00
C ASP A 38 -43.55 22.00 -8.96
N ILE A 39 -43.08 23.19 -9.37
CA ILE A 39 -42.47 24.17 -8.48
C ILE A 39 -43.56 24.78 -7.61
N GLN A 40 -43.50 24.52 -6.31
CA GLN A 40 -44.45 25.03 -5.33
C GLN A 40 -43.85 26.17 -4.52
N GLY A 41 -44.66 27.19 -4.27
CA GLY A 41 -44.23 28.39 -3.56
C GLY A 41 -43.43 29.37 -4.43
N GLY A 42 -43.07 30.50 -3.85
CA GLY A 42 -42.28 31.54 -4.52
C GLY A 42 -40.78 31.26 -4.45
N LEU A 43 -40.10 31.33 -5.58
CA LEU A 43 -38.64 31.34 -5.61
C LEU A 43 -38.13 32.74 -5.21
N GLY A 44 -37.24 32.82 -4.22
CA GLY A 44 -36.48 34.04 -3.95
C GLY A 44 -35.53 34.39 -5.10
N LEU A 45 -34.87 35.55 -5.06
CA LEU A 45 -33.98 36.04 -6.12
C LEU A 45 -32.91 35.02 -6.56
N ILE A 46 -32.28 34.33 -5.61
CA ILE A 46 -31.29 33.28 -5.89
C ILE A 46 -31.94 32.06 -6.56
N GLY A 47 -33.14 31.68 -6.12
CA GLY A 47 -33.92 30.61 -6.72
C GLY A 47 -34.31 30.91 -8.15
N LEU A 48 -34.71 32.15 -8.45
CA LEU A 48 -35.02 32.63 -9.80
C LEU A 48 -33.79 32.59 -10.72
N PHE A 49 -32.63 33.01 -10.23
CA PHE A 49 -31.39 32.89 -11.01
C PHE A 49 -31.08 31.42 -11.34
N LYS A 50 -31.20 30.52 -10.37
CA LYS A 50 -31.03 29.07 -10.58
C LYS A 50 -32.07 28.46 -11.50
N TYR A 51 -33.30 28.97 -11.46
CA TYR A 51 -34.35 28.61 -12.39
C TYR A 51 -33.98 28.96 -13.83
N PHE A 52 -33.51 30.19 -14.09
CA PHE A 52 -33.10 30.56 -15.45
C PHE A 52 -31.91 29.73 -15.94
N GLN A 53 -30.92 29.45 -15.08
CA GLN A 53 -29.82 28.54 -15.44
C GLN A 53 -30.31 27.13 -15.81
N LEU A 54 -31.31 26.61 -15.08
CA LEU A 54 -31.90 25.32 -15.39
C LEU A 54 -32.69 25.36 -16.69
N TRP A 55 -33.52 26.40 -16.89
CA TRP A 55 -34.29 26.63 -18.11
C TRP A 55 -33.36 26.68 -19.33
N ASP A 56 -32.31 27.50 -19.27
CA ASP A 56 -31.32 27.63 -20.35
C ASP A 56 -30.65 26.28 -20.65
N ALA A 57 -30.39 25.45 -19.64
CA ALA A 57 -29.78 24.14 -19.83
C ALA A 57 -30.73 23.10 -20.46
N VAL A 58 -32.05 23.21 -20.26
CA VAL A 58 -33.02 22.17 -20.67
C VAL A 58 -33.92 22.54 -21.84
N HIS A 59 -34.13 23.83 -22.12
CA HIS A 59 -35.12 24.27 -23.12
C HIS A 59 -34.78 23.87 -24.56
N GLU A 60 -33.50 23.69 -24.90
CA GLU A 60 -33.05 23.20 -26.22
C GLU A 60 -32.86 21.68 -26.27
N MET A 61 -33.12 20.96 -25.17
CA MET A 61 -32.91 19.52 -25.14
C MET A 61 -34.01 18.78 -25.91
N VAL A 62 -33.61 18.13 -27.00
CA VAL A 62 -34.48 17.21 -27.75
C VAL A 62 -34.15 15.79 -27.31
N LEU A 63 -35.12 15.12 -26.70
CA LEU A 63 -34.97 13.71 -26.30
C LEU A 63 -35.17 12.79 -27.51
N SER A 64 -34.32 11.77 -27.62
CA SER A 64 -34.53 10.66 -28.57
C SER A 64 -35.33 9.53 -27.91
N GLN A 65 -35.92 8.66 -28.72
CA GLN A 65 -36.57 7.41 -28.27
C GLN A 65 -35.57 6.25 -28.11
N GLU A 66 -34.27 6.53 -28.23
CA GLU A 66 -33.23 5.54 -28.04
C GLU A 66 -33.02 5.25 -26.55
N PRO A 67 -32.65 4.02 -26.18
CA PRO A 67 -32.36 3.69 -24.79
C PRO A 67 -31.16 4.50 -24.28
N ASP A 68 -31.23 4.92 -23.01
CA ASP A 68 -30.16 5.66 -22.36
C ASP A 68 -28.82 4.89 -22.36
N HIS A 69 -27.73 5.62 -22.60
CA HIS A 69 -26.37 5.07 -22.53
C HIS A 69 -25.63 5.61 -21.30
N HIS A 70 -25.10 4.69 -20.49
CA HIS A 70 -24.23 5.08 -19.38
C HIS A 70 -22.85 5.49 -19.90
N PHE A 71 -22.45 6.74 -19.66
CA PHE A 71 -21.13 7.24 -19.99
C PHE A 71 -20.25 7.35 -18.74
N TRP A 72 -19.12 6.64 -18.74
CA TRP A 72 -18.14 6.67 -17.66
C TRP A 72 -17.13 7.81 -17.87
N ASN A 73 -17.34 8.93 -17.17
CA ASN A 73 -16.57 10.16 -17.34
C ASN A 73 -15.19 10.18 -16.66
N LEU A 74 -14.81 9.13 -15.93
CA LEU A 74 -13.51 9.04 -15.23
C LEU A 74 -12.44 8.30 -16.03
N ASP A 75 -12.75 7.88 -17.27
CA ASP A 75 -11.80 7.29 -18.20
C ASP A 75 -12.06 7.80 -19.62
N ALA A 76 -10.99 7.98 -20.41
CA ALA A 76 -11.10 8.51 -21.77
C ALA A 76 -11.86 7.58 -22.73
N SER A 77 -11.98 6.29 -22.40
CA SER A 77 -12.77 5.34 -23.19
C SER A 77 -14.28 5.55 -23.07
N GLY A 78 -14.77 6.30 -22.08
CA GLY A 78 -16.20 6.46 -21.82
C GLY A 78 -16.91 5.21 -21.32
N ILE A 79 -16.19 4.09 -21.20
CA ILE A 79 -16.73 2.78 -20.80
C ILE A 79 -16.35 2.48 -19.36
N TYR A 80 -17.33 2.07 -18.57
CA TYR A 80 -17.08 1.63 -17.20
C TYR A 80 -16.22 0.36 -17.17
N SER A 81 -15.20 0.36 -16.31
CA SER A 81 -14.53 -0.85 -15.88
C SER A 81 -14.12 -0.75 -14.41
N SER A 82 -14.12 -1.87 -13.69
CA SER A 82 -13.66 -1.90 -12.29
C SER A 82 -12.24 -1.37 -12.14
N LYS A 83 -11.38 -1.57 -13.15
CA LYS A 83 -10.02 -1.02 -13.21
C LYS A 83 -10.01 0.52 -13.28
N SER A 84 -10.84 1.11 -14.14
CA SER A 84 -10.95 2.56 -14.28
C SER A 84 -11.53 3.22 -13.02
N ALA A 85 -12.56 2.60 -12.42
CA ALA A 85 -13.12 3.02 -11.14
C ALA A 85 -12.07 2.98 -10.03
N TYR A 86 -11.36 1.86 -9.87
CA TYR A 86 -10.30 1.74 -8.87
C TYR A 86 -9.21 2.80 -9.08
N LYS A 87 -8.79 3.04 -10.33
CA LYS A 87 -7.79 4.06 -10.66
C LYS A 87 -8.29 5.47 -10.31
N ALA A 88 -9.55 5.78 -10.59
CA ALA A 88 -10.14 7.08 -10.28
C ALA A 88 -10.22 7.31 -8.76
N PHE A 89 -10.68 6.31 -7.99
CA PHE A 89 -10.70 6.37 -6.52
C PHE A 89 -9.30 6.52 -5.92
N HIS A 90 -8.28 5.96 -6.56
CA HIS A 90 -6.89 5.99 -6.09
C HIS A 90 -6.01 7.02 -6.81
N ASN A 91 -6.59 7.95 -7.58
CA ASN A 91 -5.85 8.90 -8.43
C ASN A 91 -4.96 9.88 -7.62
N ARG A 92 -5.17 9.97 -6.31
CA ARG A 92 -4.36 10.76 -5.36
C ARG A 92 -3.74 9.92 -4.24
N ALA A 93 -3.77 8.59 -4.36
CA ALA A 93 -3.10 7.74 -3.40
C ALA A 93 -1.58 7.92 -3.54
N ILE A 94 -0.90 8.18 -2.42
CA ILE A 94 0.57 8.19 -2.38
C ILE A 94 1.02 6.76 -2.71
N MET A 95 1.66 6.60 -3.87
CA MET A 95 2.20 5.32 -4.29
C MET A 95 3.32 4.90 -3.33
N PHE A 96 3.03 3.95 -2.47
CA PHE A 96 4.00 3.41 -1.53
C PHE A 96 5.00 2.49 -2.24
N GLU A 97 6.04 3.06 -2.86
CA GLU A 97 7.01 2.37 -3.73
C GLU A 97 7.53 1.01 -3.23
N PRO A 98 7.76 0.77 -1.91
CA PRO A 98 8.25 -0.53 -1.43
C PRO A 98 7.40 -1.74 -1.80
N TRP A 99 6.12 -1.56 -2.16
CA TRP A 99 5.22 -2.67 -2.53
C TRP A 99 5.80 -3.53 -3.67
N ARG A 100 6.41 -2.92 -4.70
CA ARG A 100 6.95 -3.69 -5.83
C ARG A 100 8.10 -4.58 -5.38
N ARG A 101 8.98 -4.07 -4.51
CA ARG A 101 10.14 -4.79 -3.97
C ARG A 101 9.72 -5.98 -3.11
N VAL A 102 8.68 -5.82 -2.29
CA VAL A 102 8.13 -6.89 -1.46
C VAL A 102 7.42 -7.93 -2.32
N TRP A 103 6.41 -7.53 -3.09
CA TRP A 103 5.48 -8.48 -3.72
C TRP A 103 6.03 -9.15 -4.98
N LYS A 104 6.95 -8.49 -5.71
CA LYS A 104 7.61 -9.10 -6.89
C LYS A 104 8.84 -9.97 -6.55
N SER A 105 9.22 -10.10 -5.28
CA SER A 105 10.30 -11.01 -4.86
C SER A 105 9.87 -12.48 -4.92
N TRP A 106 10.82 -13.41 -4.77
CA TRP A 106 10.54 -14.84 -4.63
C TRP A 106 10.24 -15.26 -3.19
N ALA A 107 10.20 -14.32 -2.24
CA ALA A 107 9.97 -14.67 -0.84
C ALA A 107 8.58 -15.32 -0.63
N PRO A 108 8.46 -16.25 0.32
CA PRO A 108 7.17 -16.83 0.71
C PRO A 108 6.16 -15.77 1.18
N PRO A 109 4.84 -16.00 1.00
CA PRO A 109 3.80 -15.05 1.41
C PRO A 109 3.89 -14.62 2.88
N LYS A 110 4.23 -15.54 3.80
CA LYS A 110 4.41 -15.25 5.24
C LYS A 110 5.48 -14.17 5.48
N CYS A 111 6.61 -14.27 4.79
CA CYS A 111 7.73 -13.32 4.92
C CYS A 111 7.41 -11.98 4.26
N LYS A 112 6.71 -12.01 3.12
CA LYS A 112 6.20 -10.78 2.45
C LYS A 112 5.22 -10.02 3.34
N MET A 113 4.28 -10.74 3.97
CA MET A 113 3.30 -10.13 4.88
C MET A 113 3.98 -9.53 6.11
N PHE A 114 4.90 -10.27 6.74
CA PHE A 114 5.72 -9.74 7.83
C PHE A 114 6.42 -8.44 7.42
N LEU A 115 7.15 -8.45 6.31
CA LEU A 115 7.95 -7.28 5.94
C LEU A 115 7.08 -6.08 5.57
N TRP A 116 5.91 -6.33 4.97
CA TRP A 116 4.91 -5.30 4.71
C TRP A 116 4.41 -4.62 6.00
N LEU A 117 4.18 -5.40 7.05
CA LEU A 117 3.83 -4.88 8.37
C LEU A 117 5.00 -4.13 9.03
N ALA A 118 6.22 -4.66 8.92
CA ALA A 118 7.43 -4.07 9.48
C ALA A 118 7.70 -2.68 8.89
N ILE A 119 7.61 -2.56 7.56
CA ILE A 119 7.77 -1.29 6.85
C ILE A 119 6.73 -0.25 7.28
N ARG A 120 5.54 -0.68 7.71
CA ARG A 120 4.46 0.19 8.18
C ARG A 120 4.50 0.46 9.69
N ASN A 121 5.53 0.00 10.40
CA ASN A 121 5.60 0.03 11.87
C ASN A 121 4.38 -0.62 12.55
N ARG A 122 3.92 -1.73 11.96
CA ARG A 122 2.77 -2.53 12.42
C ARG A 122 3.18 -3.94 12.86
N CYS A 123 4.41 -4.13 13.32
CA CYS A 123 4.81 -5.35 14.03
C CYS A 123 4.53 -5.21 15.53
N TRP A 124 4.42 -6.33 16.24
CA TRP A 124 4.25 -6.37 17.69
C TRP A 124 5.62 -6.27 18.40
N THR A 125 6.19 -5.07 18.39
CA THR A 125 7.39 -4.66 19.13
C THR A 125 7.00 -3.90 20.40
N ALA A 126 7.94 -3.71 21.33
CA ALA A 126 7.66 -3.04 22.61
C ALA A 126 7.01 -1.66 22.43
N ASP A 127 7.44 -0.84 21.45
CA ASP A 127 6.81 0.46 21.15
C ASP A 127 5.30 0.36 20.86
N ARG A 128 4.88 -0.74 20.23
CA ARG A 128 3.47 -0.96 19.90
C ARG A 128 2.70 -1.55 21.07
N LEU A 129 3.32 -2.43 21.85
CA LEU A 129 2.73 -2.96 23.08
C LEU A 129 2.51 -1.84 24.11
N ALA A 130 3.48 -0.92 24.25
CA ALA A 130 3.40 0.25 25.12
C ALA A 130 2.20 1.15 24.78
N ARG A 131 1.94 1.40 23.48
CA ARG A 131 0.77 2.17 23.02
C ARG A 131 -0.57 1.54 23.41
N TRP A 132 -0.60 0.23 23.67
CA TRP A 132 -1.78 -0.52 24.06
C TRP A 132 -1.78 -0.85 25.56
N SER A 133 -0.86 -0.26 26.34
CA SER A 133 -0.68 -0.54 27.77
C SER A 133 -0.48 -2.02 28.09
N LEU A 134 0.12 -2.78 27.16
CA LEU A 134 0.44 -4.19 27.36
C LEU A 134 1.84 -4.33 28.00
N PRO A 135 2.06 -5.39 28.81
CA PRO A 135 3.39 -5.67 29.36
C PRO A 135 4.43 -5.80 28.24
N HIS A 136 5.56 -5.13 28.41
CA HIS A 136 6.65 -5.12 27.44
C HIS A 136 7.99 -4.94 28.13
N LEU A 137 9.05 -5.44 27.49
CA LEU A 137 10.42 -5.12 27.87
C LEU A 137 10.73 -3.70 27.38
N ALA A 138 11.35 -2.89 28.24
CA ALA A 138 11.72 -1.52 27.86
C ALA A 138 12.78 -1.52 26.74
N GLN A 139 13.73 -2.44 26.81
CA GLN A 139 14.89 -2.49 25.93
C GLN A 139 14.76 -3.58 24.85
N CYS A 140 15.42 -3.35 23.72
CA CYS A 140 15.53 -4.30 22.62
C CYS A 140 16.13 -5.63 23.10
N PRO A 141 15.44 -6.78 22.88
CA PRO A 141 15.89 -8.09 23.37
C PRO A 141 17.17 -8.59 22.69
N LEU A 142 17.60 -7.98 21.57
CA LEU A 142 18.81 -8.38 20.85
C LEU A 142 20.06 -7.63 21.28
N CYS A 143 19.97 -6.31 21.52
CA CYS A 143 21.14 -5.50 21.90
C CYS A 143 21.12 -5.02 23.35
N ASN A 144 19.96 -4.99 24.01
CA ASN A 144 19.78 -4.49 25.38
C ASN A 144 20.38 -3.09 25.60
N GLN A 145 20.27 -2.20 24.59
CA GLN A 145 20.89 -0.86 24.59
C GLN A 145 19.89 0.27 24.28
N GLU A 146 18.98 0.06 23.33
CA GLU A 146 17.97 1.03 22.91
C GLU A 146 16.57 0.43 23.01
N ASP A 147 15.54 1.28 22.99
CA ASP A 147 14.14 0.87 22.99
C ASP A 147 13.79 0.02 21.76
N GLU A 148 12.91 -0.96 21.94
CA GLU A 148 12.54 -1.84 20.85
C GLU A 148 11.52 -1.18 19.90
N MET A 149 11.99 -0.89 18.69
CA MET A 149 11.18 -0.56 17.53
C MET A 149 11.54 -1.48 16.36
N VAL A 150 10.58 -1.81 15.49
CA VAL A 150 10.87 -2.64 14.31
C VAL A 150 11.92 -2.01 13.37
N GLN A 151 11.96 -0.68 13.26
CA GLN A 151 13.03 -0.02 12.50
C GLN A 151 14.38 -0.24 13.17
N HIS A 152 14.48 -0.03 14.48
CA HIS A 152 15.70 -0.31 15.23
C HIS A 152 16.14 -1.78 15.04
N LEU A 153 15.22 -2.71 15.23
CA LEU A 153 15.47 -4.16 15.09
C LEU A 153 16.04 -4.54 13.72
N LEU A 154 15.58 -3.92 12.64
CA LEU A 154 16.00 -4.25 11.28
C LEU A 154 17.22 -3.45 10.80
N THR A 155 17.50 -2.28 11.38
CA THR A 155 18.56 -1.38 10.92
C THR A 155 19.57 -1.00 11.99
N SER A 156 19.20 -0.20 12.99
CA SER A 156 20.16 0.43 13.91
C SER A 156 20.67 -0.49 15.01
N CYS A 157 19.95 -1.58 15.33
CA CYS A 157 20.34 -2.55 16.34
C CYS A 157 21.75 -3.08 16.09
N VAL A 158 22.63 -2.96 17.08
CA VAL A 158 24.04 -3.38 16.96
C VAL A 158 24.16 -4.86 16.56
N PHE A 159 23.30 -5.71 17.12
CA PHE A 159 23.20 -7.13 16.75
C PHE A 159 22.77 -7.31 15.28
N ALA A 160 21.75 -6.58 14.83
CA ALA A 160 21.30 -6.65 13.44
C ALA A 160 22.37 -6.17 12.46
N ARG A 161 23.07 -5.07 12.76
CA ARG A 161 24.19 -4.56 11.93
C ARG A 161 25.30 -5.60 11.82
N GLN A 162 25.66 -6.27 12.91
CA GLN A 162 26.67 -7.32 12.90
C GLN A 162 26.23 -8.51 12.02
N PHE A 163 24.95 -8.88 12.09
CA PHE A 163 24.39 -9.92 11.21
C PHE A 163 24.43 -9.49 9.74
N TRP A 164 23.98 -8.27 9.41
CA TRP A 164 24.06 -7.73 8.05
C TRP A 164 25.49 -7.67 7.52
N PHE A 165 26.46 -7.25 8.34
CA PHE A 165 27.88 -7.22 7.97
C PHE A 165 28.37 -8.61 7.56
N LYS A 166 28.17 -9.62 8.41
CA LYS A 166 28.59 -11.00 8.12
C LYS A 166 27.87 -11.60 6.92
N LEU A 167 26.61 -11.23 6.70
CA LEU A 167 25.84 -11.69 5.55
C LEU A 167 26.35 -11.08 4.23
N LEU A 168 26.79 -9.82 4.26
CA LEU A 168 27.25 -9.08 3.08
C LEU A 168 28.74 -9.22 2.81
N GLU A 169 29.52 -9.71 3.78
CA GLU A 169 30.96 -9.94 3.67
C GLU A 169 31.34 -10.85 2.49
N PRO A 170 30.72 -12.04 2.29
CA PRO A 170 31.00 -12.89 1.12
C PRO A 170 30.67 -12.23 -0.23
N LEU A 171 29.82 -11.20 -0.22
CA LEU A 171 29.38 -10.49 -1.42
C LEU A 171 30.23 -9.26 -1.73
N GLY A 172 31.24 -8.94 -0.89
CA GLY A 172 32.03 -7.71 -0.99
C GLY A 172 31.19 -6.44 -0.85
N GLN A 173 30.04 -6.52 -0.15
CA GLN A 173 29.04 -5.44 -0.08
C GLN A 173 28.86 -4.87 1.33
N GLN A 174 29.92 -4.90 2.13
CA GLN A 174 29.92 -4.46 3.54
C GLN A 174 29.47 -2.99 3.70
N ASP A 175 29.73 -2.13 2.70
CA ASP A 175 29.31 -0.71 2.70
C ASP A 175 27.80 -0.48 2.53
N ARG A 176 26.99 -1.55 2.38
CA ARG A 176 25.55 -1.48 2.12
C ARG A 176 24.68 -1.78 3.34
N ILE A 177 25.29 -1.81 4.54
CA ILE A 177 24.59 -2.07 5.80
C ILE A 177 23.56 -0.96 6.09
N PRO A 178 22.34 -1.31 6.51
CA PRO A 178 21.42 -0.35 7.08
C PRO A 178 22.02 0.30 8.33
N SER A 179 22.33 1.59 8.28
CA SER A 179 22.93 2.32 9.40
C SER A 179 21.97 3.36 9.99
N THR A 180 22.22 3.72 11.25
CA THR A 180 21.49 4.72 12.05
C THR A 180 21.27 6.05 11.34
N ASN A 181 22.19 6.46 10.46
CA ASN A 181 22.12 7.75 9.75
C ASN A 181 21.31 7.72 8.44
N THR A 182 20.63 6.62 8.10
CA THR A 182 20.01 6.42 6.78
C THR A 182 18.50 6.18 6.79
N GLY A 183 17.73 6.98 7.51
CA GLY A 183 16.26 6.98 7.38
C GLY A 183 15.61 5.63 7.73
N SER A 184 14.42 5.34 7.18
CA SER A 184 13.70 4.10 7.46
C SER A 184 14.36 2.87 6.79
N PHE A 185 14.05 1.67 7.26
CA PHE A 185 14.44 0.41 6.60
C PHE A 185 14.09 0.40 5.11
N ALA A 186 12.91 0.92 4.75
CA ALA A 186 12.46 0.98 3.36
C ALA A 186 13.33 1.89 2.48
N ASP A 187 13.86 2.98 3.04
CA ASP A 187 14.75 3.93 2.37
C ASP A 187 16.14 3.33 2.17
N CYS A 188 16.70 2.73 3.22
CA CYS A 188 17.96 2.00 3.13
C CYS A 188 17.87 0.89 2.08
N TRP A 189 16.83 0.06 2.14
CA TRP A 189 16.60 -1.00 1.17
C TRP A 189 16.51 -0.43 -0.27
N GLN A 190 15.87 0.73 -0.45
CA GLN A 190 15.77 1.34 -1.78
C GLN A 190 17.14 1.76 -2.31
N LYS A 191 17.96 2.41 -1.47
CA LYS A 191 19.33 2.83 -1.80
C LYS A 191 20.20 1.63 -2.16
N THR A 192 20.10 0.54 -1.41
CA THR A 192 20.84 -0.70 -1.66
C THR A 192 20.47 -1.33 -3.00
N ILE A 193 19.17 -1.46 -3.30
CA ILE A 193 18.69 -2.11 -4.54
C ILE A 193 18.99 -1.28 -5.79
N LYS A 194 19.04 0.06 -5.68
CA LYS A 194 19.44 0.92 -6.81
C LYS A 194 20.85 0.60 -7.30
N LYS A 195 21.75 0.19 -6.41
CA LYS A 195 23.15 -0.22 -6.70
C LYS A 195 23.29 -1.68 -7.18
N VAL A 196 22.20 -2.44 -7.27
CA VAL A 196 22.20 -3.84 -7.75
C VAL A 196 21.79 -3.87 -9.23
N PRO A 197 22.50 -4.63 -10.10
CA PRO A 197 22.11 -4.87 -11.49
C PRO A 197 20.66 -5.36 -11.62
N LYS A 198 19.94 -4.88 -12.65
CA LYS A 198 18.47 -5.06 -12.78
C LYS A 198 18.04 -6.54 -12.72
N ASP A 199 18.80 -7.41 -13.36
CA ASP A 199 18.66 -8.87 -13.40
C ASP A 199 18.79 -9.51 -12.01
N LYS A 200 19.69 -8.99 -11.16
CA LYS A 200 19.96 -9.50 -9.80
C LYS A 200 19.02 -8.92 -8.73
N ARG A 201 18.28 -7.85 -9.03
CA ARG A 201 17.41 -7.16 -8.04
C ARG A 201 16.37 -8.06 -7.40
N LYS A 202 15.79 -9.00 -8.17
CA LYS A 202 14.75 -9.91 -7.66
C LYS A 202 15.28 -10.83 -6.56
N GLY A 203 16.45 -11.41 -6.78
CA GLY A 203 17.12 -12.24 -5.77
C GLY A 203 17.62 -11.41 -4.59
N ALA A 204 18.22 -10.24 -4.82
CA ALA A 204 18.65 -9.35 -3.74
C ALA A 204 17.48 -8.91 -2.83
N ASN A 205 16.33 -8.56 -3.42
CA ASN A 205 15.11 -8.29 -2.64
C ASN A 205 14.69 -9.50 -1.80
N THR A 206 14.81 -10.70 -2.35
CA THR A 206 14.43 -11.93 -1.66
C THR A 206 15.37 -12.23 -0.48
N LEU A 207 16.68 -12.04 -0.64
CA LEU A 207 17.67 -12.19 0.43
C LEU A 207 17.44 -11.18 1.57
N ILE A 208 17.15 -9.93 1.24
CA ILE A 208 16.84 -8.90 2.24
C ILE A 208 15.57 -9.27 3.03
N ILE A 209 14.53 -9.78 2.35
CA ILE A 209 13.31 -10.26 3.02
C ILE A 209 13.63 -11.44 3.95
N LEU A 210 14.45 -12.39 3.50
CA LEU A 210 14.86 -13.55 4.28
C LEU A 210 15.63 -13.12 5.55
N ALA A 211 16.63 -12.26 5.40
CA ALA A 211 17.43 -11.79 6.52
C ALA A 211 16.59 -11.03 7.56
N ALA A 212 15.69 -10.14 7.11
CA ALA A 212 14.75 -9.45 8.00
C ALA A 212 13.81 -10.44 8.72
N TRP A 213 13.37 -11.49 8.02
CA TRP A 213 12.54 -12.54 8.61
C TRP A 213 13.29 -13.36 9.65
N CYS A 214 14.54 -13.75 9.40
CA CYS A 214 15.35 -14.47 10.39
C CYS A 214 15.64 -13.62 11.64
N LEU A 215 15.95 -12.32 11.47
CA LEU A 215 16.08 -11.39 12.61
C LEU A 215 14.80 -11.35 13.46
N TRP A 216 13.63 -11.30 12.81
CA TRP A 216 12.34 -11.31 13.48
C TRP A 216 12.07 -12.62 14.23
N LYS A 217 12.35 -13.77 13.61
CA LYS A 217 12.23 -15.09 14.26
C LYS A 217 13.15 -15.18 15.48
N HIS A 218 14.42 -14.80 15.33
CA HIS A 218 15.42 -14.84 16.41
C HIS A 218 15.03 -13.94 17.58
N ARG A 219 14.53 -12.73 17.29
CA ARG A 219 13.93 -11.85 18.30
C ARG A 219 12.79 -12.53 19.03
N ASN A 220 11.86 -13.17 18.31
CA ASN A 220 10.71 -13.82 18.94
C ASN A 220 11.14 -15.00 19.82
N ALA A 221 12.13 -15.79 19.40
CA ALA A 221 12.71 -16.83 20.25
C ALA A 221 13.32 -16.23 21.54
N CYS A 222 14.00 -15.07 21.45
CA CYS A 222 14.52 -14.40 22.66
C CYS A 222 13.41 -13.93 23.61
N VAL A 223 12.28 -13.47 23.07
CA VAL A 223 11.17 -12.94 23.88
C VAL A 223 10.27 -14.03 24.46
N PHE A 224 9.96 -15.07 23.68
CA PHE A 224 8.94 -16.06 24.03
C PHE A 224 9.52 -17.41 24.47
N GLU A 225 10.74 -17.75 24.05
CA GLU A 225 11.37 -19.06 24.31
C GLU A 225 12.59 -18.95 25.24
N GLY A 226 12.93 -17.73 25.69
CA GLY A 226 14.09 -17.48 26.55
C GLY A 226 15.44 -17.69 25.86
N ALA A 227 15.47 -17.72 24.53
CA ALA A 227 16.71 -17.80 23.77
C ALA A 227 17.61 -16.57 24.02
N ARG A 228 18.92 -16.72 23.80
CA ARG A 228 19.87 -15.60 23.91
C ARG A 228 20.26 -15.08 22.52
N PRO A 229 20.55 -13.78 22.36
CA PRO A 229 21.08 -13.24 21.11
C PRO A 229 22.35 -13.98 20.69
N ASN A 230 22.32 -14.65 19.52
CA ASN A 230 23.43 -15.46 19.03
C ASN A 230 23.58 -15.30 17.50
N ILE A 231 24.59 -14.54 17.08
CA ILE A 231 24.87 -14.27 15.67
C ILE A 231 25.17 -15.55 14.87
N ASN A 232 25.92 -16.47 15.46
CA ASN A 232 26.31 -17.71 14.76
C ASN A 232 25.13 -18.69 14.64
N GLY A 233 24.19 -18.66 15.59
CA GLY A 233 22.91 -19.37 15.47
C GLY A 233 22.05 -18.78 14.36
N LEU A 234 21.87 -17.45 14.38
CA LEU A 234 21.10 -16.74 13.36
C LEU A 234 21.65 -16.92 11.93
N LEU A 235 22.98 -16.93 11.76
CA LEU A 235 23.61 -17.20 10.46
C LEU A 235 23.34 -18.64 9.97
N ARG A 236 23.35 -19.62 10.88
CA ARG A 236 22.99 -21.01 10.53
C ARG A 236 21.53 -21.09 10.10
N GLU A 237 20.61 -20.53 10.87
CA GLU A 237 19.18 -20.47 10.50
C GLU A 237 18.95 -19.77 9.17
N PHE A 238 19.67 -18.68 8.90
CA PHE A 238 19.61 -18.00 7.62
C PHE A 238 20.05 -18.90 6.47
N ASN A 239 21.18 -19.59 6.62
CA ASN A 239 21.70 -20.49 5.58
C ASN A 239 20.75 -21.65 5.33
N ASP A 240 20.23 -22.28 6.39
CA ASP A 240 19.28 -23.39 6.28
C ASP A 240 18.00 -22.97 5.54
N GLU A 241 17.41 -21.83 5.93
CA GLU A 241 16.21 -21.29 5.29
C GLU A 241 16.50 -20.83 3.85
N HIS A 242 17.70 -20.27 3.59
CA HIS A 242 18.14 -19.92 2.23
C HIS A 242 18.24 -21.16 1.33
N HIS A 243 18.83 -22.25 1.83
CA HIS A 243 18.91 -23.52 1.11
C HIS A 243 17.52 -24.07 0.80
N LEU A 244 16.61 -24.07 1.78
CA LEU A 244 15.21 -24.49 1.58
C LEU A 244 14.50 -23.65 0.49
N TRP A 245 14.71 -22.33 0.49
CA TRP A 245 14.10 -21.46 -0.53
C TRP A 245 14.69 -21.71 -1.93
N CYS A 246 15.97 -22.06 -2.02
CA CYS A 246 16.62 -22.45 -3.27
C CYS A 246 16.12 -23.79 -3.83
N LEU A 247 15.68 -24.71 -2.95
CA LEU A 247 15.08 -25.98 -3.34
C LEU A 247 13.62 -25.81 -3.80
N ALA A 248 12.85 -24.94 -3.13
CA ALA A 248 11.43 -24.68 -3.41
C ALA A 248 11.14 -23.75 -4.62
N GLU A 249 11.98 -23.80 -5.67
CA GLU A 249 11.82 -23.08 -6.95
C GLU A 249 12.14 -21.56 -7.03
N ALA A 250 12.93 -21.00 -6.10
CA ALA A 250 13.59 -19.72 -6.35
C ALA A 250 14.85 -19.88 -7.24
N ARG A 251 14.69 -20.33 -8.49
CA ARG A 251 15.82 -20.74 -9.37
C ARG A 251 16.94 -19.69 -9.53
N GLY A 252 16.65 -18.39 -9.41
CA GLY A 252 17.66 -17.33 -9.48
C GLY A 252 18.25 -16.84 -8.14
N LEU A 253 17.89 -17.44 -7.00
CA LEU A 253 18.61 -17.22 -5.73
C LEU A 253 19.98 -17.91 -5.73
N ARG A 254 20.10 -19.07 -6.38
CA ARG A 254 21.34 -19.84 -6.46
C ARG A 254 22.50 -18.98 -7.00
N THR A 255 22.24 -18.14 -7.98
CA THR A 255 23.25 -17.31 -8.66
C THR A 255 23.81 -16.17 -7.81
N LEU A 256 23.25 -15.89 -6.62
CA LEU A 256 23.70 -14.78 -5.77
C LEU A 256 24.61 -15.19 -4.61
N MET A 257 24.72 -16.50 -4.32
CA MET A 257 25.52 -17.02 -3.20
C MET A 257 26.56 -18.09 -3.61
N ILE A 258 26.74 -18.36 -4.91
CA ILE A 258 27.79 -19.30 -5.36
C ILE A 258 29.15 -18.57 -5.31
N GLY A 259 29.76 -18.65 -4.14
CA GLY A 259 31.16 -18.32 -3.86
C GLY A 259 31.75 -19.26 -2.80
N HIS A 260 31.17 -20.45 -2.61
CA HIS A 260 31.73 -21.49 -1.76
C HIS A 260 31.33 -22.87 -2.33
N GLU A 261 32.06 -23.31 -3.35
CA GLU A 261 32.31 -24.75 -3.49
C GLU A 261 33.16 -25.15 -2.29
N VAL A 262 32.53 -25.67 -1.24
CA VAL A 262 33.25 -26.48 -0.26
C VAL A 262 33.51 -27.80 -0.95
N GLY A 263 34.77 -28.02 -1.31
CA GLY A 263 35.27 -29.31 -1.73
C GLY A 263 34.90 -30.38 -0.71
N LEU A 264 34.07 -31.31 -1.14
CA LEU A 264 34.05 -32.68 -0.65
C LEU A 264 34.61 -33.52 -1.79
N GLY A 265 35.89 -33.83 -1.67
CA GLY A 265 36.72 -34.56 -2.63
C GLY A 265 38.17 -34.42 -2.22
#